data_AF-A0A6C0HUP5-F1
#
_entry.id   AF-A0A6C0HUP5-F1
#
_cell.length_a   1.000
_cell.length_b   1.000
_cell.length_c   1.000
_cell.angle_alpha   90.00
_cell.angle_beta   90.00
_cell.angle_gamma   90.00
#
_symmetry.space_group_name_H-M   'P 1'
#
loop_
_entity.id
_entity.type
_entity.pdbx_description
1 polymer ?
#
loop_
_entity_poly.entity_id
_entity_poly.type
_entity_poly.pdbx_seq_one_letter_code
_entity_poly.pdbx_strand_id
1 'polypeptide(L)'
;MIEYPTNIVIEYTNTNEYRKCIRKLFNMNKKNYEDKIKKIENHNDEILDDETRDEISYDDDSSKMMLEYLFQKTQHIEEFSELYKKAAARMFSVDETIGQAILFSYDYLYNYHYCLVDFFNGVFNKNSDSYKVLVKKLS
;
A
#
# COMPACT_ATOMS: atom_id res chain seq x y z
N MET A 1 -6.69 16.31 6.07
CA MET A 1 -7.00 15.11 6.88
C MET A 1 -6.77 13.92 5.97
N ILE A 2 -5.97 12.93 6.38
CA ILE A 2 -5.74 11.73 5.57
C ILE A 2 -6.91 10.78 5.79
N GLU A 3 -7.41 10.22 4.69
CA GLU A 3 -8.47 9.23 4.69
C GLU A 3 -8.09 8.11 3.71
N TYR A 4 -8.36 6.87 4.10
CA TYR A 4 -8.15 5.72 3.24
C TYR A 4 -9.30 5.59 2.23
N PRO A 5 -9.02 5.54 0.91
CA PRO A 5 -10.08 5.49 -0.08
C PRO A 5 -10.68 4.09 -0.17
N THR A 6 -11.85 3.89 0.41
CA THR A 6 -12.58 2.60 0.43
C THR A 6 -13.39 2.31 -0.82
N ASN A 7 -13.67 3.34 -1.64
CA ASN A 7 -14.55 3.22 -2.81
C ASN A 7 -13.80 2.92 -4.12
N ILE A 8 -12.49 2.67 -4.06
CA ILE A 8 -11.70 2.39 -5.25
C ILE A 8 -11.74 0.91 -5.58
N VAL A 9 -11.78 0.58 -6.86
CA VAL A 9 -11.65 -0.79 -7.31
C VAL A 9 -10.16 -1.09 -7.50
N ILE A 10 -9.68 -2.13 -6.82
CA ILE A 10 -8.31 -2.63 -6.96
C ILE A 10 -8.30 -3.76 -7.97
N GLU A 11 -7.80 -3.49 -9.17
CA GLU A 11 -7.62 -4.47 -10.23
C GLU A 11 -6.32 -4.15 -10.96
N TYR A 12 -5.50 -5.16 -11.17
CA TYR A 12 -4.24 -5.05 -11.90
C TYR A 12 -3.76 -6.42 -12.37
N THR A 13 -3.12 -6.44 -13.54
CA THR A 13 -2.54 -7.62 -14.17
C THR A 13 -1.04 -7.49 -14.41
N ASN A 14 -0.51 -6.27 -14.26
CA ASN A 14 0.88 -5.93 -14.45
C ASN A 14 1.35 -4.88 -13.44
N THR A 15 2.66 -4.72 -13.34
CA THR A 15 3.32 -3.79 -12.40
C THR A 15 2.84 -2.35 -12.54
N ASN A 16 2.59 -1.89 -13.77
CA ASN A 16 2.19 -0.50 -14.03
C ASN A 16 0.78 -0.21 -13.47
N GLU A 17 -0.17 -1.14 -13.67
CA GLU A 17 -1.52 -1.04 -13.09
C GLU A 17 -1.49 -1.10 -11.56
N TYR A 18 -0.68 -1.97 -10.99
CA TYR A 18 -0.48 -2.06 -9.55
C TYR A 18 0.06 -0.75 -8.97
N ARG A 19 1.12 -0.17 -9.56
CA ARG A 19 1.70 1.10 -9.09
C ARG A 19 0.70 2.24 -9.18
N LYS A 20 -0.18 2.27 -10.21
CA LYS A 20 -1.30 3.22 -10.30
C LYS A 20 -2.30 3.06 -9.16
N CYS A 21 -2.60 1.82 -8.75
CA CYS A 21 -3.47 1.56 -7.59
C CYS A 21 -2.85 2.07 -6.29
N ILE A 22 -1.57 1.79 -6.05
CA ILE A 22 -0.84 2.29 -4.87
C ILE A 22 -0.85 3.82 -4.82
N ARG A 23 -0.57 4.50 -5.95
CA ARG A 23 -0.60 5.97 -6.02
C ARG A 23 -1.94 6.55 -5.60
N LYS A 24 -3.04 5.93 -6.03
CA LYS A 24 -4.41 6.33 -5.65
C LYS A 24 -4.68 6.05 -4.17
N LEU A 25 -4.35 4.85 -3.70
CA LEU A 25 -4.53 4.46 -2.30
C LEU A 25 -3.81 5.38 -1.33
N PHE A 26 -2.58 5.76 -1.66
CA PHE A 26 -1.74 6.55 -0.77
C PHE A 26 -1.91 8.06 -0.98
N ASN A 27 -2.85 8.47 -1.85
CA ASN A 27 -3.07 9.87 -2.21
C ASN A 27 -1.77 10.58 -2.62
N MET A 28 -0.91 9.89 -3.37
CA MET A 28 0.39 10.42 -3.78
C MET A 28 0.23 11.70 -4.61
N ASN A 29 1.02 12.72 -4.28
CA ASN A 29 0.93 14.04 -4.86
C ASN A 29 2.07 14.28 -5.83
N LYS A 30 1.73 14.50 -7.10
CA LYS A 30 2.69 14.80 -8.17
C LYS A 30 3.64 15.96 -7.83
N LYS A 31 3.15 16.96 -7.09
CA LYS A 31 3.95 18.13 -6.71
C LYS A 31 5.17 17.76 -5.85
N ASN A 32 5.16 16.63 -5.17
CA ASN A 32 6.24 16.21 -4.27
C ASN A 32 7.47 15.71 -5.04
N TYR A 33 7.31 15.21 -6.26
CA TYR A 33 8.40 14.62 -7.06
C TYR A 33 8.60 15.28 -8.43
N GLU A 34 7.66 16.08 -8.92
CA GLU A 34 7.74 16.71 -10.24
C GLU A 34 8.99 17.58 -10.42
N ASP A 35 9.36 18.35 -9.39
CA ASP A 35 10.56 19.18 -9.43
C ASP A 35 11.84 18.35 -9.47
N LYS A 36 11.85 17.18 -8.84
CA LYS A 36 13.00 16.25 -8.87
C LYS A 36 13.18 15.68 -10.28
N ILE A 37 12.10 15.27 -10.93
CA ILE A 37 12.11 14.76 -12.31
C ILE A 37 12.62 15.84 -13.26
N LYS A 38 12.04 17.06 -13.20
CA LYS A 38 12.45 18.18 -14.05
C LYS A 38 13.92 18.53 -13.85
N LYS A 39 14.43 18.51 -12.62
CA LYS A 39 15.84 18.78 -12.34
C LYS A 39 16.77 17.75 -12.98
N ILE A 40 16.41 16.46 -12.95
CA ILE A 40 17.23 15.39 -13.55
C ILE A 40 17.22 15.52 -15.07
N GLU A 41 16.04 15.69 -15.67
CA GLU A 41 15.89 15.84 -17.13
C GLU A 41 16.65 17.07 -17.65
N ASN A 42 16.51 18.21 -16.97
CA ASN A 42 17.23 19.44 -17.34
C ASN A 42 18.75 19.32 -17.11
N HIS A 43 19.20 18.56 -16.11
CA HIS A 43 20.62 18.41 -15.84
C HIS A 43 21.31 17.51 -16.87
N ASN A 44 20.62 16.45 -17.30
CA ASN A 44 21.15 15.47 -18.25
C ASN A 44 20.87 15.87 -19.72
N ASP A 45 20.08 16.92 -19.95
CA ASP A 45 19.57 17.32 -21.28
C ASP A 45 18.90 16.14 -22.01
N GLU A 46 18.15 15.33 -21.25
CA GLU A 46 17.54 14.08 -21.70
C GLU A 46 16.16 13.89 -21.06
N ILE A 47 15.24 13.31 -21.82
CA ILE A 47 13.94 12.88 -21.30
C ILE A 47 14.10 11.49 -20.72
N LEU A 48 13.81 11.34 -19.42
CA LEU A 48 13.82 10.03 -18.78
C LEU A 48 12.83 9.08 -19.46
N ASP A 49 13.25 7.84 -19.64
CA ASP A 49 12.35 6.78 -20.07
C ASP A 49 11.23 6.57 -19.04
N ASP A 50 10.14 5.94 -19.49
CA ASP A 50 8.93 5.82 -18.71
C ASP A 50 9.10 5.00 -17.42
N GLU A 51 9.98 3.98 -17.42
CA GLU A 51 10.21 3.14 -16.24
C GLU A 51 11.00 3.91 -15.18
N THR A 52 12.11 4.53 -15.58
CA THR A 52 12.91 5.38 -14.68
C THR A 52 12.08 6.53 -14.12
N ARG A 53 11.27 7.18 -14.97
CA ARG A 53 10.38 8.26 -14.52
C ARG A 53 9.36 7.74 -13.51
N ASP A 54 8.76 6.58 -13.74
CA ASP A 54 7.78 5.98 -12.83
C ASP A 54 8.38 5.65 -11.46
N GLU A 55 9.60 5.10 -11.41
CA GLU A 55 10.32 4.80 -10.17
C GLU A 55 10.62 6.06 -9.36
N ILE A 56 11.07 7.13 -10.02
CA ILE A 56 11.36 8.42 -9.35
C ILE A 56 10.06 9.14 -8.94
N SER A 57 8.92 8.82 -9.56
CA SER A 57 7.61 9.38 -9.25
C SER A 57 6.96 8.78 -7.99
N TYR A 58 7.71 8.04 -7.18
CA TYR A 58 7.24 7.53 -5.90
C TYR A 58 7.26 8.64 -4.84
N ASP A 59 6.12 8.90 -4.22
CA ASP A 59 5.96 9.93 -3.18
C ASP A 59 6.12 9.29 -1.79
N ASP A 60 7.36 9.30 -1.30
CA ASP A 60 7.75 8.72 0.00
C ASP A 60 6.94 9.32 1.15
N ASP A 61 6.70 10.63 1.13
CA ASP A 61 6.02 11.36 2.20
C ASP A 61 4.57 10.90 2.31
N SER A 62 3.82 10.93 1.20
CA SER A 62 2.41 10.49 1.20
C SER A 62 2.29 9.01 1.57
N SER A 63 3.24 8.17 1.12
CA SER A 63 3.28 6.75 1.44
C SER A 63 3.46 6.50 2.93
N LYS A 64 4.46 7.17 3.52
CA LYS A 64 4.73 7.08 4.96
C LYS A 64 3.53 7.53 5.77
N MET A 65 2.93 8.67 5.41
CA MET A 65 1.77 9.19 6.13
C MET A 65 0.56 8.24 6.07
N MET A 66 0.31 7.58 4.93
CA MET A 66 -0.77 6.61 4.79
C MET A 66 -0.50 5.35 5.62
N LEU A 67 0.71 4.80 5.58
CA LEU A 67 1.09 3.63 6.37
C LEU A 67 0.95 3.91 7.88
N GLU A 68 1.50 5.04 8.35
CA GLU A 68 1.37 5.47 9.76
C GLU A 68 -0.09 5.63 10.17
N TYR A 69 -0.90 6.30 9.34
CA TYR A 69 -2.33 6.46 9.58
C TYR A 69 -3.05 5.11 9.74
N LEU A 70 -2.83 4.18 8.80
CA LEU A 70 -3.45 2.87 8.84
C LEU A 70 -2.96 2.05 10.03
N PHE A 71 -1.67 2.09 10.34
CA PHE A 71 -1.09 1.34 11.44
C PHE A 71 -1.69 1.80 12.77
N GLN A 72 -1.76 3.12 13.00
CA GLN A 72 -2.39 3.69 14.19
C GLN A 72 -3.86 3.27 14.36
N LYS A 73 -4.59 3.11 13.25
CA LYS A 73 -6.01 2.70 13.26
C LYS A 73 -6.21 1.21 13.54
N THR A 74 -5.23 0.38 13.19
CA THR A 74 -5.40 -1.08 13.10
C THR A 74 -4.54 -1.88 14.07
N GLN A 75 -3.44 -1.34 14.58
CA GLN A 75 -2.47 -2.05 15.45
C GLN A 75 -3.07 -2.64 16.74
N HIS A 76 -4.21 -2.11 17.20
CA HIS A 76 -4.90 -2.58 18.40
C HIS A 76 -5.97 -3.64 18.11
N ILE A 77 -6.16 -3.99 16.84
CA ILE A 77 -7.14 -4.97 16.39
C ILE A 77 -6.41 -6.30 16.21
N GLU A 78 -6.86 -7.31 16.97
CA GLU A 78 -6.21 -8.61 17.04
C GLU A 78 -6.04 -9.24 15.65
N GLU A 79 -7.08 -9.17 14.82
CA GLU A 79 -7.05 -9.69 13.45
C GLU A 79 -5.99 -9.01 12.57
N PHE A 80 -5.82 -7.68 12.66
CA PHE A 80 -4.78 -6.99 11.90
C PHE A 80 -3.38 -7.30 12.43
N SER A 81 -3.21 -7.37 13.76
CA SER A 81 -1.94 -7.77 14.37
C SER A 81 -1.53 -9.19 13.92
N GLU A 82 -2.48 -10.12 13.82
CA GLU A 82 -2.22 -11.46 13.28
C GLU A 82 -1.79 -11.40 11.80
N LEU A 83 -2.50 -10.64 10.96
CA LEU A 83 -2.15 -10.46 9.55
C LEU A 83 -0.76 -9.85 9.38
N TYR A 84 -0.43 -8.83 10.16
CA TYR A 84 0.87 -8.16 10.13
C TYR A 84 1.99 -9.12 10.54
N LYS A 85 1.83 -9.88 11.63
CA LYS A 85 2.82 -10.88 12.04
C LYS A 85 3.03 -11.97 10.99
N LYS A 86 1.95 -12.49 10.40
CA LYS A 86 2.04 -13.51 9.33
C LYS A 86 2.76 -12.97 8.10
N ALA A 87 2.45 -11.75 7.68
CA ALA A 87 3.11 -11.11 6.56
C ALA A 87 4.59 -10.85 6.85
N ALA A 88 4.93 -10.31 8.02
CA ALA A 88 6.30 -10.06 8.45
C ALA A 88 7.14 -11.36 8.48
N ALA A 89 6.56 -12.47 8.92
CA ALA A 89 7.23 -13.77 8.98
C ALA A 89 7.70 -14.26 7.59
N ARG A 90 7.05 -13.82 6.50
CA ARG A 90 7.49 -14.13 5.12
C ARG A 90 8.83 -13.49 4.77
N MET A 91 9.25 -12.47 5.52
CA MET A 91 10.55 -11.82 5.41
C MET A 91 11.43 -12.09 6.64
N PHE A 92 11.18 -13.19 7.36
CA PHE A 92 11.88 -13.56 8.61
C PHE A 92 11.85 -12.45 9.67
N SER A 93 10.79 -11.66 9.70
CA SER A 93 10.59 -10.55 10.62
C SER A 93 9.39 -10.80 11.54
N VAL A 94 9.40 -10.15 12.70
CA VAL A 94 8.26 -10.06 13.64
C VAL A 94 7.71 -8.64 13.76
N ASP A 95 8.29 -7.70 13.01
CA ASP A 95 7.88 -6.30 13.02
C ASP A 95 6.57 -6.13 12.25
N GLU A 96 5.52 -5.71 12.97
CA GLU A 96 4.19 -5.53 12.39
C GLU A 96 4.14 -4.40 11.34
N THR A 97 5.01 -3.39 11.43
CA THR A 97 5.08 -2.31 10.42
C THR A 97 5.65 -2.83 9.10
N ILE A 98 6.63 -3.74 9.17
CA ILE A 98 7.12 -4.48 7.99
C ILE A 98 6.00 -5.36 7.43
N GLY A 99 5.27 -6.05 8.31
CA GLY A 99 4.10 -6.84 7.94
C GLY A 99 3.06 -6.03 7.18
N GLN A 100 2.70 -4.85 7.67
CA GLN A 100 1.76 -3.95 7.01
C GLN A 100 2.27 -3.54 5.61
N ALA A 101 3.54 -3.18 5.47
CA ALA A 101 4.13 -2.82 4.18
C ALA A 101 4.08 -3.99 3.18
N ILE A 102 4.32 -5.21 3.65
CA ILE A 102 4.21 -6.44 2.83
C ILE A 102 2.77 -6.63 2.35
N LEU A 103 1.76 -6.37 3.19
CA LEU A 103 0.36 -6.50 2.77
C LEU A 103 -0.04 -5.53 1.65
N PHE A 104 0.70 -4.44 1.45
CA PHE A 104 0.54 -3.54 0.31
C PHE A 104 1.27 -3.99 -0.96
N SER A 105 2.09 -5.03 -0.91
CA SER A 105 2.78 -5.55 -2.10
C SER A 105 1.83 -6.15 -3.14
N TYR A 106 2.34 -6.34 -4.35
CA TYR A 106 1.62 -6.82 -5.52
C TYR A 106 0.76 -8.07 -5.23
N ASP A 107 1.28 -9.02 -4.45
CA ASP A 107 0.60 -10.28 -4.21
C ASP A 107 -0.60 -10.15 -3.28
N TYR A 108 -0.57 -9.23 -2.31
CA TYR A 108 -1.55 -9.17 -1.23
C TYR A 108 -2.51 -7.98 -1.32
N LEU A 109 -2.14 -6.93 -2.05
CA LEU A 109 -2.87 -5.66 -2.08
C LEU A 109 -4.37 -5.84 -2.32
N TYR A 110 -4.74 -6.64 -3.32
CA TYR A 110 -6.15 -6.93 -3.62
C TYR A 110 -6.91 -7.43 -2.39
N ASN A 111 -6.42 -8.49 -1.75
CA ASN A 111 -7.09 -9.10 -0.60
C ASN A 111 -7.04 -8.21 0.64
N TYR A 112 -5.93 -7.51 0.84
CA TYR A 112 -5.75 -6.61 1.97
C TYR A 112 -6.62 -5.36 1.88
N HIS A 113 -6.84 -4.83 0.68
CA HIS A 113 -7.78 -3.73 0.45
C HIS A 113 -9.19 -4.08 0.96
N TYR A 114 -9.69 -5.30 0.68
CA TYR A 114 -10.99 -5.73 1.21
C TYR A 114 -11.03 -5.81 2.73
N CYS A 115 -9.95 -6.24 3.38
CA CYS A 115 -9.87 -6.21 4.85
C CYS A 115 -9.99 -4.77 5.39
N LEU A 116 -9.30 -3.81 4.76
CA LEU A 116 -9.38 -2.41 5.13
C LEU A 116 -10.76 -1.81 4.86
N VAL A 117 -11.40 -2.15 3.74
CA VAL A 117 -12.78 -1.72 3.42
C VAL A 117 -13.76 -2.24 4.46
N ASP A 118 -13.72 -3.53 4.76
CA ASP A 118 -14.57 -4.12 5.82
C ASP A 118 -14.32 -3.45 7.18
N PHE A 119 -13.07 -3.07 7.46
CA PHE A 119 -12.69 -2.42 8.71
C PHE A 119 -13.29 -1.02 8.81
N PHE A 120 -13.11 -0.19 7.78
CA PHE A 120 -13.68 1.16 7.75
C PHE A 120 -15.22 1.15 7.68
N ASN A 121 -15.82 0.07 7.19
CA ASN A 121 -17.28 -0.13 7.23
C ASN A 121 -17.79 -0.72 8.57
N GLY A 122 -16.89 -1.06 9.51
CA GLY A 122 -17.25 -1.58 10.83
C GLY A 122 -17.71 -3.05 10.84
N VAL A 123 -17.38 -3.82 9.80
CA VAL A 123 -17.80 -5.22 9.64
C VAL A 123 -16.63 -6.21 9.69
N PHE A 124 -15.40 -5.72 9.82
CA PHE A 124 -14.19 -6.56 9.90
C PHE A 124 -14.05 -7.27 11.25
N ASN A 125 -13.88 -8.58 11.20
CA ASN A 125 -13.58 -9.46 12.33
C ASN A 125 -13.05 -10.81 11.81
N LYS A 126 -12.66 -11.70 12.72
CA LYS A 126 -12.16 -13.05 12.39
C LYS A 126 -13.06 -13.92 11.50
N ASN A 127 -14.36 -13.62 11.44
CA ASN A 127 -15.30 -14.37 10.61
C ASN A 127 -15.53 -13.73 9.24
N SER A 128 -15.05 -12.52 8.99
CA SER A 128 -15.15 -11.83 7.70
C SER A 128 -14.46 -12.64 6.60
N ASP A 129 -15.08 -12.70 5.43
CA ASP A 129 -14.51 -13.45 4.29
C ASP A 129 -13.18 -12.84 3.83
N SER A 130 -13.07 -11.50 3.85
CA SER A 130 -11.82 -10.77 3.57
C SER A 130 -10.66 -11.25 4.44
N TYR A 131 -10.88 -11.36 5.75
CA TYR A 131 -9.91 -11.87 6.72
C TYR A 131 -9.49 -13.30 6.40
N LYS A 132 -10.46 -14.22 6.27
CA LYS A 132 -10.20 -15.64 6.01
C LYS A 132 -9.42 -15.87 4.73
N VAL A 133 -9.78 -15.16 3.66
CA VAL A 133 -9.10 -15.25 2.36
C VAL A 133 -7.65 -14.81 2.48
N LEU A 134 -7.39 -13.68 3.16
CA LEU A 134 -6.03 -13.17 3.31
C LEU A 134 -5.18 -14.07 4.23
N VAL A 135 -5.72 -14.56 5.35
CA VAL A 135 -5.03 -15.51 6.23
C VAL A 135 -4.63 -16.77 5.47
N LYS A 136 -5.54 -17.33 4.65
CA LYS A 136 -5.24 -18.49 3.81
C LYS A 136 -4.11 -18.22 2.83
N LYS A 137 -4.04 -17.01 2.27
CA LYS A 137 -2.99 -16.60 1.33
C LYS A 137 -1.63 -16.39 2.01
N LEU A 138 -1.65 -16.01 3.30
CA LEU A 138 -0.46 -15.84 4.13
C LEU A 138 -0.02 -17.12 4.85
N SER A 139 -0.75 -18.23 4.70
CA SER A 139 -0.38 -19.57 5.21
C SER A 139 0.48 -20.33 4.22
#